data_AF-A0A532F3N8-F1
#
_entry.id   AF-A0A532F3N8-F1
#
_cell.length_a   1.000
_cell.length_b   1.000
_cell.length_c   1.000
_cell.angle_alpha   90.00
_cell.angle_beta   90.00
_cell.angle_gamma   90.00
#
_symmetry.space_group_name_H-M   'P 1'
#
loop_
_entity.id
_entity.type
_entity.pdbx_description
1 polymer ?
#
loop_
_entity_poly.entity_id
_entity_poly.type
_entity_poly.pdbx_seq_one_letter_code
_entity_poly.pdbx_strand_id
1 'polypeptide(L)' 'MERRLSAILAADIVGYSRLMGLDEGGTLSALKTHRRELVDGKIAEHQGRIVKLTGDGMLVEFQSVVN' A
#
# COMPACT_ATOMS: atom_id res chain seq x y z
N MET A 1 -25.41 10.42 3.90
CA MET A 1 -24.14 10.68 3.18
C MET A 1 -23.29 11.55 4.08
N GLU A 2 -22.19 11.02 4.59
CA GLU A 2 -21.25 11.78 5.41
C GLU A 2 -20.11 12.27 4.49
N ARG A 3 -19.80 13.57 4.54
CA ARG A 3 -18.73 14.17 3.73
C ARG A 3 -17.63 14.63 4.68
N ARG A 4 -16.39 14.26 4.37
CA ARG A 4 -15.21 14.74 5.09
C ARG A 4 -14.07 15.00 4.11
N LEU A 5 -13.15 15.87 4.51
CA LEU A 5 -11.86 16.00 3.86
C LEU A 5 -10.96 14.85 4.33
N SER A 6 -10.21 14.23 3.43
CA SER A 6 -9.24 13.18 3.77
C SER A 6 -8.08 13.20 2.77
N ALA A 7 -6.93 12.72 3.23
CA ALA A 7 -5.76 12.53 2.37
C ALA A 7 -5.74 11.08 1.86
N ILE A 8 -5.59 10.92 0.54
CA ILE A 8 -5.59 9.61 -0.11
C ILE A 8 -4.22 9.34 -0.70
N LEU A 9 -3.62 8.22 -0.31
CA LEU A 9 -2.40 7.67 -0.89
C LEU A 9 -2.76 6.54 -1.85
N ALA A 10 -2.31 6.65 -3.09
CA ALA A 10 -2.26 5.54 -4.04
C ALA A 10 -0.79 5.16 -4.26
N ALA A 11 -0.46 3.88 -4.06
CA ALA A 11 0.90 3.37 -4.20
C ALA A 11 0.91 2.07 -5.01
N ASP A 12 2.00 1.83 -5.74
CA ASP A 12 2.14 0.67 -6.63
C ASP A 12 3.60 0.26 -6.80
N ILE A 13 3.86 -0.99 -7.21
CA ILE A 13 5.24 -1.49 -7.41
C ILE A 13 5.70 -1.18 -8.84
N VAL A 14 6.76 -0.38 -8.94
CA VAL A 14 7.39 -0.08 -10.23
C VAL A 14 7.89 -1.36 -10.91
N GLY A 15 7.36 -1.63 -12.10
CA GLY A 15 7.78 -2.76 -12.92
C GLY A 15 7.30 -4.12 -12.43
N TYR A 16 6.27 -4.17 -11.58
CA TYR A 16 5.73 -5.41 -11.02
C TYR A 16 5.45 -6.48 -12.07
N SER A 17 4.78 -6.16 -13.18
CA SER A 17 4.48 -7.15 -14.22
C SER A 17 5.74 -7.80 -14.81
N ARG A 18 6.83 -7.03 -14.96
CA ARG A 18 8.12 -7.56 -15.42
C ARG A 18 8.75 -8.46 -14.35
N LEU A 19 8.71 -8.05 -13.09
CA LEU A 19 9.25 -8.85 -11.97
C LEU A 19 8.49 -10.17 -11.82
N MET A 20 7.17 -10.13 -11.88
CA MET A 20 6.29 -11.31 -11.88
C MET A 20 6.59 -12.26 -13.03
N GLY A 21 6.90 -11.74 -14.22
CA GLY A 21 7.27 -12.57 -15.37
C GLY A 21 8.65 -13.22 -15.25
N LEU A 22 9.56 -12.66 -14.46
CA LEU A 22 10.92 -13.20 -14.26
C LEU A 22 10.97 -14.19 -13.09
N ASP A 23 10.33 -13.85 -11.97
CA ASP A 23 10.25 -14.69 -10.77
C ASP A 23 8.98 -14.34 -9.98
N GLU A 24 7.91 -15.09 -10.24
CA GLU A 24 6.63 -14.92 -9.56
C GLU A 24 6.74 -15.15 -8.05
N GLY A 25 7.40 -16.23 -7.64
CA GLY A 25 7.49 -16.64 -6.23
C GLY A 25 8.33 -15.66 -5.41
N GLY A 26 9.50 -15.28 -5.92
CA GLY A 26 10.38 -14.29 -5.28
C GLY A 26 9.72 -12.92 -5.19
N THR A 27 9.05 -12.46 -6.25
CA THR A 27 8.35 -11.17 -6.26
C THR A 27 7.22 -11.13 -5.24
N LEU A 28 6.39 -12.17 -5.17
CA LEU A 28 5.31 -12.26 -4.18
C LEU A 28 5.84 -12.34 -2.74
N SER A 29 6.93 -13.07 -2.51
CA SER A 29 7.58 -13.14 -1.20
C SER A 29 8.10 -11.76 -0.78
N ALA A 30 8.84 -11.08 -1.65
CA ALA A 30 9.39 -9.75 -1.39
C ALA A 30 8.30 -8.71 -1.11
N LEU A 31 7.21 -8.71 -1.91
CA LEU A 31 6.06 -7.84 -1.67
C LEU A 31 5.45 -8.07 -0.28
N LYS A 32 5.24 -9.33 0.11
CA LYS A 32 4.70 -9.67 1.45
C LYS A 32 5.62 -9.22 2.57
N THR A 33 6.94 -9.41 2.42
CA THR A 33 7.95 -9.00 3.40
C THR A 33 7.98 -7.48 3.56
N HIS A 34 8.10 -6.73 2.47
CA HIS A 34 8.08 -5.26 2.53
C HIS A 34 6.79 -4.72 3.14
N ARG A 35 5.65 -5.34 2.83
CA ARG A 35 4.38 -4.92 3.38
C ARG A 35 4.31 -5.11 4.89
N ARG A 36 4.72 -6.30 5.38
CA ARG A 36 4.73 -6.64 6.80
C ARG A 36 5.75 -5.81 7.60
N GLU A 37 6.95 -5.67 7.09
CA GLU A 37 8.08 -5.12 7.85
C GLU A 37 8.14 -3.59 7.83
N LEU A 38 7.56 -2.95 6.81
CA LEU A 38 7.67 -1.51 6.62
C LEU A 38 6.32 -0.84 6.38
N VAL A 39 5.59 -1.26 5.35
CA VAL A 39 4.45 -0.48 4.83
C VAL A 39 3.29 -0.46 5.82
N ASP A 40 2.84 -1.62 6.30
CA ASP A 40 1.70 -1.72 7.21
C ASP A 40 2.01 -1.02 8.55
N GLY A 41 3.25 -1.15 9.04
CA GLY A 41 3.72 -0.46 10.24
C GLY A 41 3.68 1.06 10.10
N LYS A 42 4.17 1.61 8.98
CA LYS A 42 4.14 3.06 8.73
C LYS A 42 2.73 3.59 8.53
N ILE A 43 1.87 2.85 7.85
CA ILE A 43 0.45 3.23 7.74
C ILE A 43 -0.18 3.33 9.12
N ALA A 44 0.03 2.32 9.98
CA ALA A 44 -0.53 2.31 11.33
C ALA A 44 0.04 3.43 12.23
N GLU A 45 1.34 3.70 12.15
CA GLU A 45 2.02 4.79 12.86
C GLU A 45 1.37 6.15 12.57
N HIS A 46 0.95 6.37 11.32
CA HIS A 46 0.28 7.59 10.87
C HIS A 46 -1.25 7.50 10.89
N GLN A 47 -1.82 6.52 11.60
CA GLN A 47 -3.27 6.31 11.73
C GLN A 47 -4.01 6.18 10.38
N GLY A 48 -3.30 5.68 9.37
CA GLY A 48 -3.86 5.41 8.06
C GLY A 48 -4.72 4.15 8.05
N ARG A 49 -5.67 4.11 7.12
CA ARG A 49 -6.57 2.99 6.89
C ARG A 49 -6.43 2.49 5.46
N ILE A 50 -6.08 1.23 5.30
CA ILE A 50 -6.08 0.58 3.98
C ILE A 50 -7.54 0.45 3.51
N VAL A 51 -7.88 1.16 2.44
CA VAL A 51 -9.20 1.12 1.82
C VAL A 51 -9.31 -0.06 0.86
N LYS A 52 -8.25 -0.31 0.09
CA LYS A 52 -8.23 -1.37 -0.92
C LYS A 52 -6.80 -1.84 -1.18
N LEU A 53 -6.66 -3.14 -1.43
CA LEU A 53 -5.46 -3.77 -1.99
C LEU A 53 -5.84 -4.36 -3.35
N THR A 54 -5.01 -4.20 -4.38
CA THR A 54 -5.27 -4.72 -5.72
C THR A 54 -3.96 -5.11 -6.40
N GLY A 55 -3.62 -6.40 -6.37
CA GLY A 55 -2.33 -6.88 -6.86
C GLY A 55 -1.19 -6.28 -6.05
N ASP A 56 -0.32 -5.56 -6.74
CA ASP A 56 0.76 -4.72 -6.23
C ASP A 56 0.32 -3.34 -5.74
N GLY A 57 -0.84 -2.87 -6.19
CA GLY A 57 -1.38 -1.57 -5.85
C GLY A 57 -2.08 -1.54 -4.49
N MET A 58 -2.04 -0.38 -3.83
CA MET A 58 -2.84 -0.09 -2.65
C MET A 58 -3.42 1.32 -2.63
N LEU A 59 -4.56 1.44 -1.95
CA LEU A 59 -5.21 2.71 -1.64
C LEU A 59 -5.37 2.84 -0.13
N VAL A 60 -4.85 3.94 0.42
CA VAL A 60 -4.83 4.22 1.86
C VAL A 60 -5.44 5.59 2.11
N GLU A 61 -6.29 5.67 3.13
CA GLU A 61 -6.93 6.89 3.60
C GLU A 61 -6.30 7.35 4.92
N PHE A 62 -6.01 8.64 5.02
CA PHE A 62 -5.62 9.33 6.25
C PHE A 62 -6.63 10.45 6.54
N GLN A 63 -6.90 10.72 7.81
CA GLN A 63 -7.85 11.77 8.21
C GLN A 63 -7.34 13.18 7.87
N SER A 64 -6.03 13.36 7.73
CA SER A 64 -5.37 14.64 7.50
C SER A 64 -4.08 14.45 6.70
N VAL A 65 -3.60 15.54 6.06
CA VAL A 65 -2.28 15.60 5.40
C VAL A 65 -1.13 15.85 6.39
N VAL A 66 -1.46 16.24 7.62
CA VAL A 66 -0.52 16.40 8.73
C VAL A 66 -0.86 15.41 9.84
N ASN A 67 0.16 15.00 10.60
CA ASN A 67 0.04 14.06 11.73
C ASN A 67 -0.52 14.73 12.98
#